data_AF-A0A941UX81-F1
#
_entry.id   AF-A0A941UX81-F1
#
_cell.length_a   1.000
_cell.length_b   1.000
_cell.length_c   1.000
_cell.angle_alpha   90.00
_cell.angle_beta   90.00
_cell.angle_gamma   90.00
#
_symmetry.space_group_name_H-M   'P 1'
#
loop_
_entity.id
_entity.type
_entity.pdbx_description
1 polymer ?
#
loop_
_entity_poly.entity_id
_entity_poly.type
_entity_poly.pdbx_seq_one_letter_code
_entity_poly.pdbx_strand_id
1 'polypeptide(L)'
;MSVAIGPRGGRRAGWIAALALAGWTVLALAAEFTISQASARLQDGTYVVDATIGYEFSAAALEALENGVPLTVEIHLQVRREGAWVWEPDVVDSRLRSQIRFSPLQGTYQVTNIDSGAQRSFASRDRAPSAR
;
A
#
# COMPACT_ATOMS: atom_id res chain seq x y z
N MET A 1 -21.19 13.46 -69.10
CA MET A 1 -22.32 14.37 -68.80
C MET A 1 -21.92 15.16 -67.56
N SER A 2 -21.68 16.46 -67.70
CA SER A 2 -21.27 17.38 -66.62
C SER A 2 -22.45 17.79 -65.76
N VAL A 3 -22.21 18.08 -64.47
CA VAL A 3 -22.52 19.38 -63.81
C VAL A 3 -21.98 19.34 -62.37
N ALA A 4 -21.33 20.45 -62.00
CA ALA A 4 -20.74 20.77 -60.71
C ALA A 4 -21.72 21.50 -59.78
N ILE A 5 -21.45 21.56 -58.48
CA ILE A 5 -21.59 22.77 -57.65
C ILE A 5 -20.51 22.74 -56.56
N GLY A 6 -19.74 23.83 -56.49
CA GLY A 6 -18.60 24.05 -55.60
C GLY A 6 -18.96 24.57 -54.19
N PRO A 7 -17.94 25.05 -53.45
CA PRO A 7 -17.77 24.81 -52.01
C PRO A 7 -18.22 25.98 -51.11
N ARG A 8 -18.36 25.73 -49.80
CA ARG A 8 -18.37 26.80 -48.79
C ARG A 8 -17.57 26.43 -47.54
N GLY A 9 -16.60 27.29 -47.23
CA GLY A 9 -16.31 27.70 -45.86
C GLY A 9 -15.20 26.94 -45.15
N GLY A 10 -13.96 27.43 -45.32
CA GLY A 10 -12.83 26.99 -44.51
C GLY A 10 -12.71 27.67 -43.15
N ARG A 11 -11.66 27.22 -42.44
CA ARG A 11 -10.98 27.81 -41.26
C ARG A 11 -11.72 27.50 -39.96
N ARG A 12 -11.11 26.79 -39.00
CA ARG A 12 -9.94 27.26 -38.24
C ARG A 12 -9.05 26.10 -37.77
N ALA A 13 -7.75 26.33 -37.97
CA ALA A 13 -6.64 25.54 -37.50
C ALA A 13 -6.47 25.66 -35.97
N GLY A 14 -5.78 24.66 -35.40
CA GLY A 14 -4.82 24.89 -34.31
C GLY A 14 -5.35 24.75 -32.89
N TRP A 15 -5.65 23.52 -32.45
CA TRP A 15 -5.75 23.19 -31.01
C TRP A 15 -5.09 21.85 -30.62
N ILE A 16 -4.40 21.16 -31.53
CA ILE A 16 -3.80 19.84 -31.22
C ILE A 16 -2.40 19.96 -30.57
N ALA A 17 -1.81 21.16 -30.52
CA ALA A 17 -0.42 21.33 -30.05
C ALA A 17 -0.24 21.74 -28.57
N ALA A 18 -1.24 21.54 -27.71
CA ALA A 18 -1.17 21.90 -26.28
C ALA A 18 -1.30 20.71 -25.29
N LEU A 19 -1.27 19.46 -25.78
CA LEU A 19 -1.27 18.25 -24.94
C LEU A 19 0.10 17.57 -24.91
N ALA A 20 1.16 18.38 -25.08
CA ALA A 20 2.52 18.02 -24.76
C ALA A 20 2.84 18.54 -23.35
N LEU A 21 3.33 17.65 -22.49
CA LEU A 21 3.98 17.94 -21.20
C LEU A 21 3.09 18.37 -20.01
N ALA A 22 2.27 17.47 -19.47
CA ALA A 22 1.97 17.50 -18.03
C ALA A 22 1.56 16.11 -17.55
N GLY A 23 2.52 15.34 -17.09
CA GLY A 23 2.22 14.05 -16.48
C GLY A 23 3.29 12.98 -16.65
N TRP A 24 4.58 13.34 -16.58
CA TRP A 24 5.49 12.42 -15.89
C TRP A 24 5.05 12.38 -14.43
N THR A 25 4.05 11.55 -14.16
CA THR A 25 3.85 11.04 -12.83
C THR A 25 5.09 10.19 -12.60
N VAL A 26 6.06 10.75 -11.88
CA VAL A 26 7.04 9.92 -11.21
C VAL A 26 6.20 9.15 -10.20
N LEU A 27 5.76 7.95 -10.58
CA LEU A 27 5.37 6.94 -9.61
C LEU A 27 6.68 6.58 -8.91
N ALA A 28 7.06 7.37 -7.91
CA ALA A 28 8.01 6.93 -6.91
C ALA A 28 7.29 5.84 -6.11
N LEU A 29 7.21 4.64 -6.68
CA LEU A 29 6.91 3.46 -5.90
C LEU A 29 8.18 3.15 -5.11
N ALA A 30 8.33 3.84 -3.98
CA ALA A 30 9.02 3.25 -2.85
C ALA A 30 8.13 2.09 -2.37
N ALA A 31 8.05 1.01 -3.16
CA ALA A 31 7.43 -0.20 -2.69
C ALA A 31 8.40 -0.84 -1.69
N GLU A 32 8.46 -0.26 -0.49
CA GLU A 32 9.18 -0.76 0.69
C GLU A 32 8.45 -1.95 1.34
N PHE A 33 7.52 -2.57 0.61
CA PHE A 33 6.79 -3.75 1.04
C PHE A 33 6.32 -4.58 -0.16
N THR A 34 6.27 -5.90 0.03
CA THR A 34 5.80 -6.86 -0.97
C THR A 34 4.65 -7.68 -0.39
N ILE A 35 3.55 -7.78 -1.14
CA ILE A 35 2.43 -8.65 -0.77
C ILE A 35 2.58 -9.96 -1.55
N SER A 36 2.88 -11.06 -0.86
CA SER A 36 3.09 -12.37 -1.51
C SER A 36 1.80 -13.20 -1.61
N GLN A 37 0.84 -12.94 -0.71
CA GLN A 37 -0.46 -13.60 -0.72
C GLN A 37 -1.51 -12.63 -0.15
N ALA A 38 -2.69 -12.59 -0.76
CA ALA A 38 -3.86 -11.92 -0.22
C ALA A 38 -5.12 -12.67 -0.64
N SER A 39 -6.01 -12.92 0.31
CA SER A 39 -7.31 -13.53 0.05
C SER A 39 -8.36 -12.93 0.97
N ALA A 40 -9.58 -12.78 0.47
CA ALA A 40 -10.72 -12.32 1.23
C ALA A 40 -11.82 -13.37 1.16
N ARG A 41 -12.41 -13.69 2.31
CA ARG A 41 -13.47 -14.70 2.42
C ARG A 41 -14.55 -14.23 3.38
N LEU A 42 -15.80 -14.49 3.03
CA LEU A 42 -16.94 -14.18 3.89
C LEU A 42 -17.13 -15.33 4.88
N GLN A 43 -17.02 -15.04 6.17
CA GLN A 43 -17.20 -15.99 7.26
C GLN A 43 -18.17 -15.39 8.28
N ASP A 44 -19.28 -16.09 8.56
CA ASP A 44 -20.31 -15.67 9.52
C ASP A 44 -20.82 -14.23 9.29
N GLY A 45 -20.97 -13.83 8.03
CA GLY A 45 -21.41 -12.48 7.64
C GLY A 45 -20.33 -11.39 7.77
N THR A 46 -19.09 -11.76 8.12
CA THR A 46 -17.94 -10.85 8.25
C THR A 46 -16.88 -11.19 7.20
N TYR A 47 -16.34 -10.18 6.51
CA TYR A 47 -15.20 -10.39 5.61
C TYR A 47 -13.92 -10.58 6.42
N VAL A 48 -13.27 -11.73 6.26
CA VAL A 48 -11.95 -12.03 6.80
C VAL A 48 -10.94 -11.90 5.66
N VAL A 49 -9.92 -11.08 5.88
CA VAL A 49 -8.83 -10.87 4.94
C VAL A 49 -7.56 -11.47 5.52
N ASP A 50 -6.97 -12.40 4.77
CA ASP A 50 -5.72 -13.06 5.09
C ASP A 50 -4.66 -12.59 4.08
N ALA A 51 -3.62 -11.90 4.54
CA ALA A 51 -2.55 -11.40 3.69
C ALA A 51 -1.16 -11.58 4.33
N THR A 52 -0.18 -11.88 3.49
CA THR A 52 1.24 -11.96 3.86
C THR A 52 1.98 -10.79 3.24
N ILE A 53 2.50 -9.91 4.10
CA ILE A 53 3.21 -8.69 3.72
C ILE A 53 4.65 -8.81 4.21
N GLY A 54 5.60 -8.77 3.28
CA GLY A 54 7.02 -8.56 3.57
C GLY A 54 7.31 -7.06 3.63
N TYR A 55 8.02 -6.63 4.66
CA TYR A 55 8.44 -5.23 4.83
C TYR A 55 9.94 -5.11 4.58
N GLU A 56 10.33 -4.14 3.78
CA GLU A 56 11.72 -3.74 3.53
C GLU A 56 11.94 -2.35 4.13
N PHE A 57 12.09 -2.31 5.47
CA PHE A 57 12.35 -1.06 6.17
C PHE A 57 13.69 -0.46 5.74
N SER A 58 13.72 0.87 5.60
CA SER A 58 14.96 1.60 5.33
C SER A 58 16.01 1.38 6.44
N ALA A 59 17.28 1.54 6.09
CA ALA A 59 18.38 1.42 7.06
C ALA A 59 18.19 2.36 8.27
N ALA A 60 17.72 3.59 8.05
CA ALA A 60 17.42 4.53 9.12
C ALA A 60 16.27 4.08 10.02
N ALA A 61 15.24 3.45 9.46
CA ALA A 61 14.13 2.90 10.25
C ALA A 61 14.58 1.70 11.09
N LEU A 62 15.42 0.83 10.55
CA LEU A 62 16.03 -0.28 11.30
C LEU A 62 16.96 0.23 12.40
N GLU A 63 17.83 1.19 12.12
CA GLU A 63 18.69 1.84 13.12
C GLU A 63 17.86 2.49 14.23
N ALA A 64 16.75 3.14 13.88
CA ALA A 64 15.82 3.69 14.87
C ALA A 64 15.26 2.58 15.78
N LEU A 65 14.81 1.45 15.23
CA LEU A 65 14.37 0.29 16.03
C LEU A 65 15.45 -0.22 16.96
N GLU A 66 16.67 -0.40 16.45
CA GLU A 66 17.81 -0.92 17.23
C GLU A 66 18.17 0.02 18.39
N ASN A 67 18.05 1.33 18.18
CA ASN A 67 18.21 2.36 19.22
C ASN A 67 16.99 2.51 20.14
N GLY A 68 15.97 1.65 20.00
CA GLY A 68 14.78 1.62 20.85
C GLY A 68 13.69 2.63 20.45
N VAL A 69 13.85 3.33 19.34
CA VAL A 69 12.83 4.20 18.77
C VAL A 69 11.75 3.33 18.12
N PRO A 70 10.48 3.39 18.56
CA PRO A 70 9.44 2.56 18.00
C PRO A 70 9.06 3.02 16.59
N LEU A 71 8.79 2.06 15.70
CA LEU A 71 8.19 2.34 14.39
C LEU A 71 6.69 2.11 14.43
N THR A 72 5.95 2.96 13.74
CA THR A 72 4.51 2.75 13.54
C THR A 72 4.25 2.35 12.10
N VAL A 73 3.61 1.20 11.93
CA VAL A 73 3.16 0.69 10.63
C VAL A 73 1.65 0.87 10.56
N GLU A 74 1.20 1.53 9.50
CA GLU A 74 -0.21 1.75 9.22
C GLU A 74 -0.57 1.08 7.90
N ILE A 75 -1.51 0.13 7.95
CA ILE A 75 -2.01 -0.60 6.79
C ILE A 75 -3.41 -0.08 6.49
N HIS A 76 -3.62 0.39 5.26
CA HIS A 76 -4.95 0.75 4.77
C HIS A 76 -5.48 -0.43 3.96
N LEU A 77 -6.57 -1.03 4.44
CA LEU A 77 -7.21 -2.17 3.81
C LEU A 77 -8.55 -1.71 3.23
N GLN A 78 -8.63 -1.79 1.91
CA GLN A 78 -9.82 -1.51 1.12
C GLN A 78 -10.25 -2.78 0.38
N VAL A 79 -11.50 -3.20 0.59
CA VAL A 79 -12.10 -4.33 -0.11
C VAL A 79 -13.23 -3.83 -0.99
N ARG A 80 -13.15 -4.07 -2.30
CA ARG A 80 -14.17 -3.69 -3.28
C ARG A 80 -14.78 -4.91 -3.93
N ARG A 81 -16.03 -4.80 -4.40
CA ARG A 81 -16.62 -5.85 -5.23
C ARG A 81 -15.92 -5.91 -6.57
N GLU A 82 -15.79 -7.12 -7.10
CA GLU A 82 -15.33 -7.30 -8.47
C GLU A 82 -16.29 -6.60 -9.44
N GLY A 83 -15.74 -5.81 -10.36
CA GLY A 83 -16.53 -5.02 -11.31
C GLY A 83 -17.17 -3.74 -10.75
N ALA A 84 -16.92 -3.40 -9.48
CA ALA A 84 -17.39 -2.13 -8.91
C ALA A 84 -16.78 -0.94 -9.65
N TRP A 85 -17.64 0.01 -9.99
CA TRP A 85 -17.28 1.29 -10.58
C TRP A 85 -16.47 2.13 -9.60
N VAL A 86 -15.61 3.03 -10.10
CA VAL A 86 -14.65 3.80 -9.28
C VAL A 86 -15.30 4.66 -8.17
N TRP A 87 -16.53 5.10 -8.39
CA TRP A 87 -17.31 5.90 -7.43
C TRP A 87 -18.11 5.06 -6.43
N GLU A 88 -18.13 3.73 -6.58
CA GLU A 88 -18.84 2.85 -5.65
C GLU A 88 -18.06 2.75 -4.34
N PRO A 89 -18.77 2.74 -3.20
CA PRO A 89 -18.13 2.64 -1.90
C PRO A 89 -17.47 1.28 -1.71
N ASP A 90 -16.37 1.27 -0.97
CA ASP A 90 -15.70 0.04 -0.55
C ASP A 90 -16.61 -0.76 0.39
N VAL A 91 -16.56 -2.09 0.26
CA VAL A 91 -17.26 -3.03 1.15
C VAL A 91 -16.63 -3.00 2.55
N VAL A 92 -15.31 -2.82 2.60
CA VAL A 92 -14.54 -2.62 3.82
C VAL A 92 -13.53 -1.52 3.55
N ASP A 93 -13.50 -0.52 4.43
CA ASP A 93 -12.42 0.47 4.54
C ASP A 93 -11.95 0.46 5.99
N SER A 94 -10.71 0.04 6.21
CA SER A 94 -10.16 -0.12 7.55
C SER A 94 -8.70 0.26 7.61
N ARG A 95 -8.29 0.74 8.78
CA ARG A 95 -6.92 1.14 9.06
C ARG A 95 -6.40 0.34 10.24
N LEU A 96 -5.35 -0.43 10.00
CA LEU A 96 -4.69 -1.23 11.01
C LEU A 96 -3.39 -0.55 11.40
N ARG A 97 -3.29 -0.10 12.65
CA ARG A 97 -2.09 0.55 13.17
C ARG A 97 -1.39 -0.36 14.17
N SER A 98 -0.11 -0.60 13.92
CA SER A 98 0.74 -1.42 14.78
C SER A 98 2.03 -0.68 15.09
N GLN A 99 2.48 -0.78 16.33
CA GLN A 99 3.78 -0.28 16.76
C GLN A 99 4.76 -1.45 16.89
N ILE A 100 5.93 -1.32 16.28
CA ILE A 100 7.04 -2.25 16.39
C ILE A 100 8.07 -1.64 17.33
N ARG A 101 8.54 -2.43 18.29
CA ARG A 101 9.61 -2.06 19.22
C ARG A 101 10.60 -3.19 19.36
N PHE A 102 11.89 -2.86 19.39
CA PHE A 102 12.93 -3.83 19.73
C PHE A 102 13.22 -3.80 21.25
N SER A 103 13.38 -4.96 21.86
CA SER A 103 13.85 -5.11 23.24
C SER A 103 15.28 -5.65 23.25
N PRO A 104 16.30 -4.80 23.45
CA PRO A 104 17.70 -5.25 23.43
C PRO A 104 18.02 -6.30 24.50
N LEU A 105 17.36 -6.21 25.66
CA LEU A 105 17.54 -7.15 26.78
C LEU A 105 17.08 -8.57 26.43
N GLN A 106 15.98 -8.69 25.68
CA GLN A 106 15.40 -9.99 25.33
C GLN A 106 15.80 -10.45 23.92
N GLY A 107 16.34 -9.55 23.08
CA GLY A 107 16.63 -9.83 21.69
C GLY A 107 15.37 -10.11 20.86
N THR A 108 14.23 -9.53 21.24
CA THR A 108 12.93 -9.78 20.64
C THR A 108 12.32 -8.50 20.08
N TYR A 109 11.54 -8.66 19.01
CA TYR A 109 10.65 -7.63 18.48
C TYR A 109 9.27 -7.80 19.11
N GLN A 110 8.70 -6.68 19.55
CA GLN A 110 7.34 -6.61 20.06
C GLN A 110 6.49 -5.83 19.06
N VAL A 111 5.35 -6.41 18.66
CA VAL A 111 4.36 -5.77 17.80
C VAL A 111 3.09 -5.58 18.61
N THR A 112 2.67 -4.33 18.78
CA THR A 112 1.47 -3.96 19.52
C THR A 112 0.49 -3.28 18.58
N ASN A 113 -0.72 -3.82 18.46
CA ASN A 113 -1.82 -3.17 17.78
C ASN A 113 -2.28 -1.96 18.60
N ILE A 114 -2.27 -0.77 18.01
CA ILE A 114 -2.53 0.49 18.70
C ILE A 114 -4.02 0.63 19.07
N ASP A 115 -4.91 0.10 18.23
CA ASP A 115 -6.36 0.25 18.39
C ASP A 115 -6.96 -0.73 19.41
N SER A 116 -6.41 -1.96 19.49
CA SER A 116 -6.89 -3.01 20.39
C SER A 116 -5.98 -3.28 21.61
N GLY A 117 -4.74 -2.77 21.59
CA GLY A 117 -3.72 -3.08 22.60
C GLY A 117 -3.16 -4.51 22.50
N ALA A 118 -3.64 -5.33 21.57
CA ALA A 118 -3.16 -6.70 21.40
C ALA A 118 -1.67 -6.72 21.06
N GLN A 119 -0.90 -7.54 21.76
CA GLN A 119 0.56 -7.57 21.65
C GLN A 119 1.06 -8.97 21.30
N ARG A 120 2.08 -9.02 20.45
CA ARG A 120 2.79 -10.25 20.05
C ARG A 120 4.29 -10.02 20.08
N SER A 121 5.05 -11.04 20.47
CA SER A 121 6.52 -11.00 20.52
C SER A 121 7.12 -12.00 19.54
N PHE A 122 8.19 -11.60 18.87
CA PHE A 122 8.89 -12.38 17.86
C PHE A 122 10.39 -12.39 18.17
N ALA A 123 11.04 -13.55 18.08
CA ALA A 123 12.49 -13.63 18.24
C ALA A 123 13.21 -13.04 17.03
N SER A 124 14.29 -12.29 17.26
CA SER A 124 15.16 -11.86 16.18
C SER A 124 16.01 -13.04 15.69
N ARG A 125 16.05 -13.27 14.38
CA ARG A 125 16.86 -14.36 13.79
C ARG A 125 18.35 -14.08 13.81
N ASP A 126 18.75 -12.81 13.91
CA ASP A 126 20.16 -12.42 14.00
C ASP A 126 20.77 -12.76 15.36
N ARG A 127 19.94 -13.03 16.36
CA ARG A 127 20.37 -13.54 17.65
C ARG A 127 20.17 -15.05 17.69
N ALA A 128 21.13 -15.78 17.12
CA ALA A 128 21.25 -17.20 17.39
C ALA A 128 21.21 -17.41 18.92
N PRO A 129 20.38 -18.32 19.46
CA PRO A 129 20.51 -18.69 20.86
C PRO A 129 21.87 -19.34 21.04
N SER A 130 22.79 -18.66 21.72
CA SER A 130 23.96 -19.34 22.27
C SER A 130 23.43 -20.32 23.32
N ALA A 131 23.62 -21.60 23.04
CA ALA A 131 23.22 -22.74 23.86
C ALA A 131 23.64 -22.57 25.33
N ARG A 132 22.80 -23.09 26.22
CA ARG A 132 23.23 -23.70 27.48
C ARG A 132 22.40 -24.93 27.77
#